data_AF-A0A3R7P705-F1
#
_entry.id   AF-A0A3R7P705-F1
#
_cell.length_a   1.000
_cell.length_b   1.000
_cell.length_c   1.000
_cell.angle_alpha   90.00
_cell.angle_beta   90.00
_cell.angle_gamma   90.00
#
_symmetry.space_group_name_H-M   'P 1'
#
loop_
_entity.id
_entity.type
_entity.pdbx_description
1 polymer ?
#
loop_
_entity_poly.entity_id
_entity_poly.type
_entity_poly.pdbx_seq_one_letter_code
_entity_poly.pdbx_strand_id
1 'polypeptide(L)'
;MNQCKTVQNKDVQRAHLLGFGLDNDDGHKRITQAEEFSIVGGSQDTHERMTETVIKTFEDIKNKGETLRTIEPQHLSDLIQKNSPA
;
A
#
# COMPACT_ATOMS: atom_id res chain seq x y z
N MET A 1 -36.71 -9.03 28.50
CA MET A 1 -35.67 -10.03 28.14
C MET A 1 -34.71 -9.33 27.19
N ASN A 2 -33.59 -8.82 27.73
CA ASN A 2 -32.61 -8.06 26.96
C ASN A 2 -31.54 -9.04 26.45
N GLN A 3 -31.41 -9.17 25.13
CA GLN A 3 -30.18 -9.70 24.55
C GLN A 3 -29.26 -8.51 24.24
N CYS A 4 -28.27 -8.33 25.12
CA CYS A 4 -27.13 -7.48 24.88
C CYS A 4 -26.26 -8.16 23.81
N LYS A 5 -26.23 -7.60 22.59
CA LYS A 5 -25.34 -8.06 21.52
C LYS A 5 -23.91 -7.67 21.90
N THR A 6 -23.05 -8.66 22.04
CA THR A 6 -21.61 -8.48 22.30
C THR A 6 -20.97 -7.69 21.17
N VAL A 7 -20.50 -6.47 21.46
CA VAL A 7 -19.65 -5.69 20.55
C VAL A 7 -18.30 -6.40 20.50
N GLN A 8 -18.01 -7.07 19.38
CA GLN A 8 -16.71 -7.67 19.11
C GLN A 8 -15.69 -6.53 18.97
N ASN A 9 -14.84 -6.34 19.98
CA ASN A 9 -13.72 -5.41 19.93
C ASN A 9 -12.58 -6.10 19.16
N LYS A 10 -12.55 -5.94 17.85
CA LYS A 10 -11.39 -6.34 17.04
C LYS A 10 -10.29 -5.31 17.30
N ASP A 11 -9.17 -5.74 17.86
CA ASP A 11 -7.93 -4.95 17.87
C ASP A 11 -7.74 -4.31 16.50
N VAL A 12 -7.56 -2.99 16.47
CA VAL A 12 -7.44 -2.23 15.22
C VAL A 12 -6.14 -2.64 14.53
N GLN A 13 -6.22 -3.63 13.66
CA GLN A 13 -5.08 -4.14 12.90
C GLN A 13 -4.59 -3.01 11.98
N ARG A 14 -3.38 -2.50 12.26
CA ARG A 14 -2.74 -1.51 11.40
C ARG A 14 -2.27 -2.21 10.12
N ALA A 15 -2.80 -1.79 8.97
CA ALA A 15 -2.35 -2.25 7.66
C ALA A 15 -1.33 -1.24 7.10
N HIS A 16 -0.26 -1.73 6.47
CA HIS A 16 0.76 -0.89 5.87
C HIS A 16 1.41 -1.64 4.68
N LEU A 17 1.50 -0.99 3.53
CA LEU A 17 2.10 -1.55 2.32
C LEU A 17 3.60 -1.24 2.29
N LEU A 18 4.44 -2.26 2.08
CA LEU A 18 5.89 -2.10 1.99
C LEU A 18 6.39 -2.46 0.60
N GLY A 19 7.12 -1.53 -0.04
CA GLY A 19 7.82 -1.73 -1.31
C GLY A 19 9.34 -1.66 -1.12
N PHE A 20 10.07 -2.64 -1.66
CA PHE A 20 11.52 -2.69 -1.59
C PHE A 20 12.13 -2.78 -2.99
N GLY A 21 12.99 -1.81 -3.33
CA GLY A 21 13.84 -1.87 -4.52
C GLY A 21 15.22 -2.39 -4.16
N LEU A 22 15.68 -3.44 -4.84
CA LEU A 22 16.93 -4.15 -4.53
C LEU A 22 17.95 -4.08 -5.68
N ASP A 23 17.75 -3.17 -6.62
CA ASP A 23 18.55 -2.98 -7.85
C ASP A 23 19.43 -1.72 -7.78
N ASN A 24 19.71 -1.20 -6.58
CA ASN A 24 20.53 0.00 -6.41
C ASN A 24 22.02 -0.32 -6.49
N ASP A 25 22.74 0.37 -7.39
CA ASP A 25 24.19 0.28 -7.56
C ASP A 25 24.91 1.63 -7.36
N ASP A 26 24.17 2.73 -7.22
CA ASP A 26 24.71 4.10 -7.17
C ASP A 26 25.02 4.60 -5.74
N GLY A 27 24.73 3.79 -4.72
CA GLY A 27 24.99 4.11 -3.31
C GLY A 27 24.01 5.11 -2.66
N HIS A 28 22.97 5.56 -3.36
CA HIS A 28 21.99 6.50 -2.81
C HIS A 28 20.94 5.81 -1.96
N LYS A 29 20.53 6.49 -0.89
CA LYS A 29 19.41 6.07 -0.04
C LYS A 29 18.13 6.72 -0.54
N ARG A 30 17.18 5.90 -1.00
CA ARG A 30 15.86 6.36 -1.44
C ARG A 30 14.78 5.87 -0.48
N ILE A 31 13.96 6.79 0.03
CA ILE A 31 12.86 6.49 0.94
C ILE A 31 11.68 7.39 0.59
N THR A 32 10.52 6.80 0.36
CA THR A 32 9.22 7.47 0.25
C THR A 32 8.28 6.87 1.30
N GLN A 33 7.64 7.71 2.12
CA GLN A 33 6.78 7.24 3.22
C GLN A 33 5.47 8.02 3.29
N ALA A 34 4.40 7.31 3.62
CA ALA A 34 3.08 7.83 3.94
C ALA A 34 2.47 7.05 5.13
N GLU A 35 1.26 7.42 5.55
CA GLU A 35 0.59 6.74 6.67
C GLU A 35 0.40 5.24 6.44
N GLU A 36 -0.02 4.87 5.23
CA GLU A 36 -0.39 3.49 4.88
C GLU A 36 0.61 2.79 3.95
N PHE A 37 1.73 3.43 3.57
CA PHE A 37 2.78 2.76 2.79
C PHE A 37 4.20 3.32 3.00
N SER A 38 5.20 2.49 2.70
CA SER A 38 6.60 2.90 2.60
C SER A 38 7.28 2.21 1.41
N ILE A 39 8.12 2.95 0.70
CA ILE A 39 8.97 2.46 -0.39
C ILE A 39 10.42 2.75 -0.03
N VAL A 40 11.27 1.73 -0.06
CA VAL A 40 12.66 1.81 0.37
C VAL A 40 13.58 1.23 -0.70
N GLY A 41 14.64 1.97 -1.03
CA GLY A 41 15.68 1.53 -1.95
C GLY A 41 15.26 1.57 -3.42
N GLY A 42 15.99 0.83 -4.22
CA GLY A 42 15.91 0.79 -5.68
C GLY A 42 16.89 1.73 -6.37
N SER A 43 17.17 1.43 -7.63
CA SER A 43 17.71 2.43 -8.57
C SER A 43 16.77 3.65 -8.65
N GLN A 44 17.22 4.74 -9.25
CA GLN A 44 16.36 5.91 -9.45
C GLN A 44 15.07 5.53 -10.18
N ASP A 45 15.20 4.84 -11.31
CA ASP A 45 14.08 4.44 -12.15
C ASP A 45 13.13 3.50 -11.41
N THR A 46 13.65 2.48 -10.72
CA THR A 46 12.83 1.52 -9.97
C THR A 46 12.11 2.21 -8.80
N HIS A 47 12.79 3.11 -8.07
CA HIS A 47 12.16 3.84 -6.98
C HIS A 47 11.03 4.76 -7.46
N GLU A 48 11.26 5.49 -8.56
CA GLU A 48 10.26 6.38 -9.16
C GLU A 48 9.04 5.59 -9.67
N ARG A 49 9.27 4.48 -10.39
CA ARG A 49 8.20 3.59 -10.87
C ARG A 49 7.37 3.00 -9.71
N MET A 50 8.02 2.52 -8.65
CA MET A 50 7.31 2.03 -7.46
C MET A 50 6.49 3.14 -6.81
N THR A 51 7.04 4.36 -6.72
CA THR A 51 6.36 5.51 -6.12
C THR A 51 5.11 5.88 -6.90
N GLU A 52 5.20 5.98 -8.22
CA GLU A 52 4.05 6.21 -9.10
C GLU A 52 2.99 5.12 -8.95
N THR A 53 3.40 3.85 -8.96
CA THR A 53 2.51 2.67 -8.82
C THR A 53 1.69 2.75 -7.54
N VAL A 54 2.34 3.02 -6.41
CA VAL A 54 1.68 3.06 -5.11
C VAL A 54 0.75 4.26 -4.99
N ILE A 55 1.17 5.45 -5.46
CA ILE A 55 0.32 6.65 -5.43
C ILE A 55 -0.99 6.39 -6.20
N LYS A 56 -0.90 5.91 -7.44
CA LYS A 56 -2.09 5.61 -8.28
C LYS A 56 -2.97 4.52 -7.68
N THR A 57 -2.36 3.50 -7.06
CA THR A 57 -3.09 2.43 -6.37
C THR A 57 -3.91 2.99 -5.22
N PHE A 58 -3.34 3.86 -4.38
CA PHE A 58 -4.07 4.46 -3.26
C PHE A 58 -5.13 5.47 -3.71
N GLU A 59 -4.91 6.18 -4.82
CA GLU A 59 -5.94 6.99 -5.46
C GLU A 59 -7.15 6.13 -5.90
N ASP A 60 -6.92 4.99 -6.56
CA ASP A 60 -7.97 4.05 -6.95
C ASP A 60 -8.74 3.48 -5.75
N ILE A 61 -8.04 3.10 -4.68
CA ILE A 61 -8.65 2.61 -3.42
C ILE A 61 -9.56 3.70 -2.83
N LYS A 62 -9.05 4.93 -2.74
CA LYS A 62 -9.80 6.07 -2.18
C LYS A 62 -11.02 6.42 -3.04
N ASN A 63 -10.90 6.36 -4.36
CA ASN A 63 -12.00 6.64 -5.29
C ASN A 63 -13.15 5.63 -5.14
N LYS A 64 -12.88 4.41 -4.69
CA LYS A 64 -13.88 3.39 -4.39
C LYS A 64 -14.43 3.45 -2.96
N GLY A 65 -13.91 4.36 -2.13
CA GLY A 65 -14.28 4.46 -0.71
C GLY A 65 -13.74 3.31 0.14
N GLU A 66 -12.69 2.63 -0.34
CA GLU A 66 -12.02 1.56 0.38
C GLU A 66 -10.80 2.10 1.17
N THR A 67 -10.21 1.24 2.00
CA THR A 67 -8.98 1.51 2.73
C THR A 67 -8.08 0.29 2.67
N LEU A 68 -6.78 0.42 2.95
CA LEU A 68 -5.87 -0.73 2.99
C LEU A 68 -6.29 -1.78 4.04
N ARG A 69 -7.05 -1.37 5.07
CA ARG A 69 -7.60 -2.26 6.10
C ARG A 69 -8.79 -3.10 5.63
N THR A 70 -9.54 -2.63 4.64
CA THR A 70 -10.82 -3.21 4.23
C THR A 70 -10.81 -3.80 2.83
N ILE A 71 -9.85 -3.41 2.00
CA ILE A 71 -9.67 -3.96 0.66
C ILE A 71 -9.35 -5.45 0.72
N GLU A 72 -9.91 -6.21 -0.21
CA GLU A 72 -9.60 -7.62 -0.37
C GLU A 72 -8.19 -7.78 -1.03
N PRO A 73 -7.34 -8.72 -0.55
CA PRO A 73 -5.95 -8.82 -1.03
C PRO A 73 -5.79 -9.02 -2.54
N GLN A 74 -6.63 -9.82 -3.18
CA GLN A 74 -6.60 -9.98 -4.64
C GLN A 74 -6.96 -8.67 -5.33
N HIS A 75 -7.94 -7.92 -4.82
CA HIS A 75 -8.27 -6.61 -5.37
C HIS A 75 -7.10 -5.63 -5.28
N LEU A 76 -6.40 -5.60 -4.14
CA LEU A 76 -5.19 -4.80 -3.99
C LEU A 76 -4.10 -5.20 -5.02
N SER A 77 -3.88 -6.51 -5.19
CA SER A 77 -2.91 -7.03 -6.17
C SER A 77 -3.26 -6.59 -7.59
N ASP A 78 -4.53 -6.66 -7.98
CA ASP A 78 -5.00 -6.27 -9.30
C ASP A 78 -4.79 -4.76 -9.55
N LEU A 79 -5.02 -3.92 -8.52
CA LEU A 79 -4.76 -2.48 -8.60
C LEU A 79 -3.26 -2.17 -8.74
N ILE A 80 -2.40 -2.86 -7.98
CA ILE A 80 -0.94 -2.72 -8.10
C ILE A 80 -0.50 -3.09 -9.52
N GLN A 81 -0.98 -4.22 -10.05
CA GLN A 81 -0.62 -4.66 -11.40
C GLN A 81 -1.13 -3.70 -12.48
N LYS A 82 -2.38 -3.23 -12.35
CA LYS A 82 -2.97 -2.22 -13.25
C LYS A 82 -2.14 -0.93 -13.31
N ASN A 83 -1.63 -0.48 -12.16
CA ASN A 83 -0.95 0.81 -12.02
C ASN A 83 0.58 0.72 -12.18
N SER A 84 1.14 -0.48 -12.39
CA SER A 84 2.58 -0.68 -12.61
C SER A 84 2.96 -0.22 -14.03
N PRO A 85 3.89 0.74 -14.19
CA PRO A 85 4.37 1.17 -15.51
C PRO A 85 5.02 0.02 -16.30
N ALA A 86 4.82 0.03 -17.63
CA ALA A 86 5.40 -0.95 -18.56
C ALA A 86 6.93 -0.84 -18.69
#